data_AF-D3H432-F1
#
_entry.id   AF-D3H432-F1
#
_cell.length_a   1.000
_cell.length_b   1.000
_cell.length_c   1.000
_cell.angle_alpha   90.00
_cell.angle_beta   90.00
_cell.angle_gamma   90.00
#
_symmetry.space_group_name_H-M   'P 1'
#
loop_
_entity.id
_entity.type
_entity.pdbx_description
1 polymer ?
#
loop_
_entity_poly.entity_id
_entity_poly.type
_entity_poly.pdbx_seq_one_letter_code
_entity_poly.pdbx_strand_id
1 'polypeptide(L)'
;MQFTVYRSRSRNAAFPFVIDVTSDIIGVINRRIVIPLTPIERFSRIRPPERLNPILLLVDGKEYVLMTHETATVPVNALGTKFCDASAHRTLIKGALDFMLDGI
;
A
#
# COMPACT_ATOMS: atom_id res chain seq x y z
N MET A 1 1.23 1.49 12.07
CA MET A 1 2.70 1.48 12.19
C MET A 1 3.21 1.49 10.77
N GLN A 2 4.25 2.30 10.51
CA GLN A 2 4.73 2.47 9.15
C GLN A 2 5.08 1.12 8.51
N PHE A 3 4.69 0.95 7.25
CA PHE A 3 4.82 -0.26 6.42
C PHE A 3 4.07 -1.50 6.93
N THR A 4 3.11 -1.34 7.84
CA THR A 4 2.18 -2.42 8.16
C THR A 4 1.06 -2.50 7.12
N VAL A 5 0.78 -3.71 6.66
CA VAL A 5 -0.35 -4.02 5.79
C VAL A 5 -1.56 -4.39 6.64
N TYR A 6 -2.71 -3.79 6.32
CA TYR A 6 -3.99 -4.03 6.97
C TYR A 6 -5.00 -4.53 5.95
N ARG A 7 -5.95 -5.37 6.38
CA ARG A 7 -7.13 -5.66 5.59
C ARG A 7 -7.93 -4.37 5.38
N SER A 8 -8.35 -4.14 4.15
CA SER A 8 -9.26 -3.04 3.84
C SER A 8 -10.64 -3.35 4.42
N ARG A 9 -11.27 -2.36 5.05
CA ARG A 9 -12.70 -2.43 5.44
C ARG A 9 -13.63 -2.00 4.31
N SER A 10 -13.09 -1.52 3.20
CA SER A 10 -13.88 -1.16 2.02
C SER A 10 -14.55 -2.39 1.41
N ARG A 11 -15.75 -2.21 0.87
CA ARG A 11 -16.44 -3.24 0.06
C ARG A 11 -15.84 -3.39 -1.34
N ASN A 12 -14.85 -2.56 -1.71
CA ASN A 12 -14.17 -2.68 -2.98
C ASN A 12 -13.22 -3.89 -2.97
N ALA A 13 -13.66 -4.98 -3.58
CA ALA A 13 -12.87 -6.20 -3.72
C ALA A 13 -11.58 -6.02 -4.55
N ALA A 14 -11.43 -4.91 -5.28
CA ALA A 14 -10.19 -4.58 -5.99
C ALA A 14 -9.04 -4.25 -5.03
N PHE A 15 -9.35 -3.75 -3.83
CA PHE A 15 -8.34 -3.32 -2.85
C PHE A 15 -8.53 -4.07 -1.53
N PRO A 16 -8.21 -5.38 -1.47
CA PRO A 16 -8.37 -6.18 -0.26
C PRO A 16 -7.45 -5.73 0.89
N PHE A 17 -6.34 -5.06 0.57
CA PHE A 17 -5.37 -4.58 1.54
C PHE A 17 -5.02 -3.11 1.33
N VAL A 18 -4.52 -2.50 2.38
CA VAL A 18 -3.89 -1.17 2.37
C VAL A 18 -2.60 -1.22 3.19
N ILE A 19 -1.59 -0.46 2.80
CA ILE A 19 -0.34 -0.31 3.56
C ILE A 19 -0.27 1.09 4.18
N ASP A 20 0.01 1.17 5.48
CA ASP A 20 0.28 2.44 6.18
C ASP A 20 1.68 2.94 5.81
N VAL A 21 1.80 4.15 5.27
CA VAL A 21 3.10 4.78 4.93
C VAL A 21 3.44 5.96 5.82
N THR A 22 2.55 6.30 6.77
CA THR A 22 2.73 7.40 7.71
C THR A 22 3.94 7.14 8.61
N SER A 23 4.87 8.10 8.68
CA SER A 23 5.99 8.02 9.61
C SER A 23 5.48 7.91 11.05
N ASP A 24 6.09 7.03 11.84
CA ASP A 24 5.74 6.90 13.26
C ASP A 24 6.16 8.13 14.09
N ILE A 25 7.03 9.00 13.56
CA ILE A 25 7.40 10.30 14.16
C ILE A 25 6.22 11.27 14.19
N ILE A 26 5.27 11.13 13.25
CA ILE A 26 4.11 12.01 13.13
C ILE A 26 3.16 11.88 14.36
N GLY A 27 3.45 10.98 15.31
CA GLY A 27 2.81 10.92 16.60
C GLY A 27 1.40 10.32 16.54
N VAL A 28 0.59 10.60 17.56
CA VAL A 28 -0.77 10.04 17.68
C VAL A 28 -1.76 10.88 16.87
N ILE A 29 -1.73 10.72 15.55
CA ILE A 29 -2.78 11.23 14.67
C ILE A 29 -3.80 10.13 14.43
N ASN A 30 -5.09 10.48 14.52
CA ASN A 30 -6.21 9.57 14.25
C ASN A 30 -6.39 9.24 12.77
N ARG A 31 -5.43 9.59 11.91
CA ARG A 31 -5.43 9.32 10.47
C ARG A 31 -4.09 8.74 10.04
N ARG A 32 -4.14 7.90 9.02
CA ARG A 32 -2.98 7.32 8.35
C ARG A 32 -3.03 7.62 6.86
N ILE A 33 -1.89 7.98 6.28
CA ILE A 33 -1.67 7.93 4.84
C ILE A 33 -1.50 6.47 4.48
N VAL A 34 -2.32 5.98 3.56
CA VAL A 34 -2.31 4.60 3.11
C VAL A 34 -2.26 4.50 1.61
N ILE A 35 -1.71 3.39 1.12
CA ILE A 35 -1.71 3.05 -0.29
C ILE A 35 -2.47 1.73 -0.47
N PRO A 36 -3.47 1.66 -1.37
CA PRO A 36 -4.17 0.41 -1.66
C PRO A 36 -3.28 -0.62 -2.34
N LEU A 37 -3.55 -1.90 -2.05
CA LEU A 37 -2.89 -3.04 -2.67
C LEU A 37 -3.95 -3.87 -3.40
N THR A 38 -3.68 -4.19 -4.66
CA THR A 38 -4.53 -5.07 -5.49
C THR A 38 -3.77 -6.34 -5.85
N PRO A 39 -4.42 -7.52 -5.88
CA PRO A 39 -3.77 -8.74 -6.35
C PRO A 39 -3.27 -8.60 -7.79
N ILE A 40 -2.07 -9.10 -8.10
CA ILE A 40 -1.48 -9.01 -9.45
C ILE A 40 -2.34 -9.73 -10.50
N GLU A 41 -3.11 -10.74 -10.11
CA GLU A 41 -3.94 -11.54 -11.01
C GLU A 41 -5.06 -10.71 -11.66
N ARG A 42 -5.37 -9.53 -11.12
CA ARG A 42 -6.28 -8.55 -11.76
C ARG A 42 -5.66 -7.86 -12.98
N PHE A 43 -4.34 -7.89 -13.13
CA PHE A 43 -3.62 -7.38 -14.30
C PHE A 43 -3.41 -8.51 -15.32
N SER A 44 -4.49 -8.87 -16.03
CA SER A 44 -4.50 -10.07 -16.89
C SER A 44 -3.62 -9.95 -18.15
N ARG A 45 -3.30 -8.73 -18.61
CA ARG A 45 -2.60 -8.48 -19.88
C ARG A 45 -1.67 -7.28 -19.91
N ILE A 46 -1.79 -6.36 -18.95
CA ILE A 46 -1.00 -5.12 -18.92
C ILE A 46 -0.20 -5.14 -17.62
N ARG A 47 1.13 -5.11 -17.73
CA ARG A 47 1.95 -4.92 -16.53
C ARG A 47 1.69 -3.54 -15.95
N PRO A 48 1.53 -3.42 -14.63
CA PRO A 48 1.49 -2.11 -13.99
C PRO A 48 2.81 -1.36 -14.28
N PRO A 49 2.78 -0.03 -14.37
CA PRO A 49 4.00 0.76 -14.52
C PRO A 49 4.86 0.60 -13.26
N GLU A 50 5.85 -0.31 -13.31
CA GLU A 50 6.54 -0.84 -12.12
C GLU A 50 7.18 0.23 -11.23
N ARG A 51 7.63 1.36 -11.81
CA ARG A 51 8.18 2.50 -11.04
C ARG A 51 7.13 3.19 -10.16
N LEU A 52 5.91 3.37 -10.70
CA LEU A 52 4.81 4.01 -9.98
C LEU A 52 4.04 3.01 -9.14
N ASN A 53 3.79 1.83 -9.67
CA ASN A 53 2.96 0.80 -9.07
C ASN A 53 3.75 -0.51 -8.91
N PRO A 54 4.72 -0.57 -7.98
CA PRO A 54 5.57 -1.73 -7.80
C PRO A 54 4.80 -2.96 -7.29
N ILE A 55 5.36 -4.14 -7.54
CA ILE A 55 4.81 -5.42 -7.06
C ILE A 55 5.49 -5.79 -5.74
N LEU A 56 4.69 -6.13 -4.74
CA LEU A 56 5.13 -6.57 -3.42
C LEU A 56 4.72 -8.03 -3.20
N LEU A 57 5.68 -8.89 -2.87
CA LEU A 57 5.40 -10.23 -2.35
C LEU A 57 5.07 -10.14 -0.86
N LEU A 58 3.89 -10.62 -0.45
CA LEU A 58 3.44 -10.62 0.94
C LEU A 58 3.57 -12.00 1.59
N VAL A 59 3.29 -12.07 2.90
CA VAL A 59 3.50 -13.27 3.74
C VAL A 59 2.65 -14.48 3.37
N ASP A 60 1.58 -14.30 2.59
CA ASP A 60 0.75 -15.38 2.05
C ASP A 60 1.30 -15.97 0.75
N GLY A 61 2.50 -15.55 0.34
CA GLY A 61 3.17 -16.02 -0.88
C GLY A 61 2.57 -15.45 -2.15
N LYS A 62 1.74 -14.39 -2.06
CA LYS A 62 1.08 -13.76 -3.21
C LYS A 62 1.64 -12.37 -3.51
N GLU A 63 1.55 -12.01 -4.77
CA GLU A 63 2.01 -10.74 -5.30
C GLU A 63 0.86 -9.72 -5.34
N TYR A 64 1.16 -8.52 -4.84
CA TYR A 64 0.23 -7.41 -4.80
C TYR A 64 0.85 -6.18 -5.44
N VAL A 65 0.09 -5.52 -6.30
CA VAL A 65 0.48 -4.24 -6.89
C VAL A 65 0.15 -3.13 -5.90
N LEU A 66 1.16 -2.32 -5.58
CA LEU A 66 1.04 -1.08 -4.82
C LEU A 66 0.42 -0.01 -5.72
N MET A 67 -0.82 0.39 -5.46
CA MET A 67 -1.54 1.36 -6.29
C MET A 67 -1.22 2.77 -5.82
N THR A 68 0.02 3.22 -6.03
CA THR A 68 0.55 4.46 -5.44
C THR A 68 -0.26 5.70 -5.79
N HIS A 69 -0.77 5.78 -7.03
CA HIS A 69 -1.66 6.86 -7.47
C HIS A 69 -3.02 6.92 -6.73
N GLU A 70 -3.41 5.86 -6.02
CA GLU A 70 -4.61 5.78 -5.18
C GLU A 70 -4.30 6.08 -3.70
N THR A 71 -3.15 6.71 -3.41
CA THR A 71 -2.77 7.12 -2.05
C THR A 71 -3.84 8.02 -1.44
N ALA A 72 -4.25 7.71 -0.21
CA ALA A 72 -5.30 8.44 0.48
C ALA A 72 -5.03 8.54 1.98
N THR A 73 -5.74 9.45 2.66
CA THR A 73 -5.77 9.48 4.13
C THR A 73 -7.04 8.82 4.66
N VAL A 74 -6.88 7.90 5.61
CA VAL A 74 -8.00 7.19 6.24
C VAL A 74 -7.94 7.34 7.76
N PRO A 75 -9.09 7.37 8.47
CA PRO A 75 -9.08 7.33 9.92
C PRO A 75 -8.57 5.97 10.42
N VAL A 76 -7.91 5.94 11.58
CA VAL A 76 -7.32 4.70 12.14
C VAL A 76 -8.37 3.59 12.31
N ASN A 77 -9.62 3.95 12.66
CA ASN A 77 -10.71 2.99 12.83
C ASN A 77 -11.20 2.35 11.50
N ALA A 78 -10.85 2.94 10.35
CA ALA A 78 -11.12 2.37 9.03
C ALA A 78 -10.08 1.34 8.60
N LEU A 79 -8.94 1.25 9.29
CA LEU A 79 -8.00 0.13 9.12
C LEU A 79 -8.63 -1.15 9.67
N GLY A 80 -8.61 -2.21 8.87
CA GLY A 80 -9.04 -3.52 9.32
C GLY A 80 -7.98 -4.20 10.17
N THR A 81 -8.04 -5.52 10.25
CA THR A 81 -7.06 -6.30 11.00
C THR A 81 -5.68 -6.20 10.35
N LYS A 82 -4.64 -6.18 11.20
CA LYS A 82 -3.26 -6.28 10.73
C LYS A 82 -3.09 -7.60 9.98
N PHE A 83 -2.50 -7.54 8.79
CA PHE A 83 -2.21 -8.69 7.96
C PHE A 83 -0.75 -9.09 8.08
N CYS A 84 0.18 -8.18 7.76
CA CYS A 84 1.62 -8.44 7.86
C CYS A 84 2.45 -7.16 7.99
N ASP A 85 3.73 -7.32 8.27
CA ASP A 85 4.74 -6.26 8.13
C ASP A 85 5.36 -6.33 6.71
N ALA A 86 5.49 -5.18 6.05
CA ALA A 86 6.07 -5.05 4.71
C ALA A 86 7.29 -4.09 4.72
N SER A 87 7.94 -3.91 5.87
CA SER A 87 9.09 -3.00 6.00
C SER A 87 10.28 -3.38 5.13
N ALA A 88 10.41 -4.67 4.75
CA ALA A 88 11.40 -5.13 3.78
C ALA A 88 11.27 -4.44 2.41
N HIS A 89 10.06 -3.99 2.05
CA HIS A 89 9.78 -3.28 0.80
C HIS A 89 9.92 -1.76 0.92
N ARG A 90 10.43 -1.23 2.05
CA ARG A 90 10.52 0.21 2.34
C ARG A 90 11.10 1.03 1.19
N THR A 91 12.23 0.61 0.63
CA THR A 91 12.91 1.34 -0.45
C THR A 91 12.03 1.45 -1.69
N LEU A 92 11.36 0.35 -2.05
CA LEU A 92 10.48 0.26 -3.21
C LEU A 92 9.22 1.13 -3.04
N ILE A 93 8.60 1.08 -1.86
CA ILE A 93 7.41 1.89 -1.53
C ILE A 93 7.75 3.38 -1.53
N LYS A 94 8.89 3.76 -0.93
CA LYS A 94 9.35 5.16 -0.94
C LYS A 94 9.67 5.65 -2.34
N GLY A 95 10.36 4.84 -3.14
CA GLY A 95 10.68 5.18 -4.53
C GLY A 95 9.43 5.39 -5.38
N ALA A 96 8.36 4.62 -5.15
CA ALA A 96 7.10 4.82 -5.84
C ALA A 96 6.41 6.15 -5.45
N LEU A 97 6.39 6.49 -4.15
CA LEU A 97 5.86 7.78 -3.67
C LEU A 97 6.67 8.96 -4.21
N ASP A 98 8.00 8.85 -4.18
CA ASP A 98 8.93 9.84 -4.75
C ASP A 98 8.67 10.04 -6.24
N PHE A 99 8.58 8.94 -7.00
CA PHE A 99 8.25 8.96 -8.42
C PHE A 99 6.86 9.54 -8.71
N MET A 100 5.86 9.29 -7.85
CA MET A 100 4.53 9.89 -8.01
C MET A 100 4.55 11.42 -7.88
N LEU A 101 5.45 11.96 -7.06
CA LEU A 101 5.55 13.39 -6.79
C LEU A 101 6.48 14.11 -7.78
N ASP A 102 7.66 13.56 -7.99
CA ASP A 102 8.73 14.24 -8.72
C ASP A 102 8.91 13.70 -10.15
N GLY A 103 8.43 12.48 -10.44
CA GLY A 103 8.42 11.89 -11.79
C GLY A 103 9.78 11.43 -12.32
N ILE A 104 10.86 11.57 -11.56
CA ILE A 104 12.24 11.27 -11.97
C ILE A 104 12.70 9.92 -11.43
#